data_AF-A0AAD3MTT9-F1
#
_entry.id   AF-A0AAD3MTT9-F1
#
_cell.length_a   1.000
_cell.length_b   1.000
_cell.length_c   1.000
_cell.angle_alpha   90.00
_cell.angle_beta   90.00
_cell.angle_gamma   90.00
#
_symmetry.space_group_name_H-M   'P 1'
#
loop_
_entity.id
_entity.type
_entity.pdbx_description
1 polymer ?
#
loop_
_entity_poly.entity_id
_entity_poly.type
_entity_poly.pdbx_seq_one_letter_code
_entity_poly.pdbx_strand_id
1 'polypeptide(L)'
;MGDQRSVQPVLLLLLLLLLLARLSQLWAFPFSPSLDLDVTPRTTVFSKGLLGSARFTGSSQNYSTLLLEEEAGLLYVGGRGALHALNTSNISTPANLTIDWDASPEQKKQCLNKGRDNQ
;
A
#
# COMPACT_ATOMS: atom_id res chain seq x y z
N MET A 1 -23.07 -1.74 -71.48
CA MET A 1 -24.34 -1.79 -70.71
C MET A 1 -24.69 -3.24 -70.47
N GLY A 2 -24.80 -3.77 -69.26
CA GLY A 2 -24.72 -3.20 -67.92
C GLY A 2 -24.44 -4.36 -66.95
N ASP A 3 -23.48 -4.17 -66.06
CA ASP A 3 -23.08 -5.14 -65.05
C ASP A 3 -23.87 -4.86 -63.77
N GLN A 4 -25.05 -5.48 -63.65
CA GLN A 4 -26.02 -5.11 -62.62
C GLN A 4 -26.80 -6.30 -62.07
N ARG A 5 -26.14 -7.40 -61.66
CA ARG A 5 -26.84 -8.52 -60.98
C ARG A 5 -26.09 -9.24 -59.86
N SER A 6 -25.00 -8.68 -59.32
CA SER A 6 -24.28 -9.31 -58.18
C SER A 6 -24.16 -8.44 -56.91
N VAL A 7 -24.73 -7.23 -56.91
CA VAL A 7 -24.60 -6.28 -55.78
C VAL A 7 -25.66 -6.55 -54.68
N GLN A 8 -26.85 -7.01 -55.07
CA GLN A 8 -27.97 -7.25 -54.14
C GLN A 8 -27.73 -8.35 -53.10
N PRO A 9 -27.21 -9.55 -53.42
CA PRO A 9 -27.05 -10.60 -52.42
C PRO A 9 -25.92 -10.30 -51.43
N VAL A 10 -24.84 -9.65 -51.90
CA VAL A 10 -23.70 -9.26 -51.05
C VAL A 10 -24.10 -8.13 -50.09
N LEU A 11 -24.85 -7.13 -50.57
CA LEU A 11 -25.36 -6.05 -49.73
C LEU A 11 -26.35 -6.57 -48.68
N LEU A 12 -27.23 -7.50 -49.05
CA LEU A 12 -28.17 -8.14 -48.13
C LEU A 12 -27.45 -8.95 -47.05
N LEU A 13 -26.41 -9.71 -47.44
CA LEU A 13 -25.57 -10.46 -46.51
C LEU A 13 -24.82 -9.52 -45.54
N LEU A 14 -24.29 -8.40 -46.04
CA LEU A 14 -23.60 -7.41 -45.21
C LEU A 14 -24.57 -6.76 -44.21
N LEU A 15 -25.78 -6.39 -44.65
CA LEU A 15 -26.83 -5.86 -43.78
C LEU A 15 -27.26 -6.88 -42.71
N LEU A 16 -27.39 -8.15 -43.07
CA LEU A 16 -27.70 -9.23 -42.14
C LEU A 16 -26.59 -9.43 -41.10
N LEU A 17 -25.33 -9.44 -41.52
CA LEU A 17 -24.18 -9.54 -40.63
C LEU A 17 -24.10 -8.37 -39.66
N LEU A 18 -24.34 -7.13 -40.15
CA LEU A 18 -24.39 -5.94 -39.31
C LEU A 18 -25.56 -6.00 -38.32
N LEU A 19 -26.74 -6.47 -38.75
CA LEU A 19 -27.90 -6.65 -37.87
C LEU A 19 -27.59 -7.68 -36.77
N LEU A 20 -27.04 -8.84 -37.11
CA LEU A 20 -26.66 -9.88 -36.16
C LEU A 20 -25.60 -9.39 -35.17
N ALA A 21 -24.62 -8.61 -35.63
CA ALA A 21 -23.61 -7.98 -34.76
C ALA A 21 -24.22 -6.95 -33.79
N ARG A 22 -25.24 -6.20 -34.20
CA ARG A 22 -25.96 -5.27 -33.31
C ARG A 22 -26.82 -6.00 -32.28
N LEU A 23 -27.50 -7.09 -32.68
CA LEU A 23 -28.29 -7.90 -31.75
C LEU A 23 -27.43 -8.64 -30.72
N SER A 24 -26.22 -9.08 -31.08
CA SER A 24 -25.30 -9.70 -30.12
C SER A 24 -24.78 -8.70 -29.08
N GLN A 25 -24.60 -7.42 -29.45
CA GLN A 25 -24.22 -6.38 -28.49
C GLN A 25 -25.36 -6.06 -27.50
N LEU A 26 -26.63 -6.16 -27.91
CA LEU A 26 -27.78 -6.01 -27.02
C LEU A 26 -27.92 -7.17 -26.02
N TRP A 27 -27.52 -8.39 -26.39
CA TRP A 27 -27.47 -9.55 -25.49
C TRP A 27 -26.30 -9.51 -24.51
N ALA A 28 -25.27 -8.71 -24.78
CA ALA A 28 -24.11 -8.53 -23.90
C ALA A 28 -24.35 -7.49 -22.78
N PHE A 29 -25.48 -6.77 -22.79
CA PHE A 29 -25.90 -5.91 -21.67
C PHE A 29 -26.85 -6.71 -20.77
N PRO A 30 -26.57 -6.91 -19.47
CA PRO A 30 -25.58 -6.23 -18.61
C PRO A 30 -24.34 -7.09 -18.27
N PHE A 31 -24.00 -8.12 -19.06
CA PHE A 31 -22.97 -9.12 -18.74
C PHE A 31 -21.53 -8.73 -19.14
N SER A 32 -21.21 -7.44 -19.22
CA SER A 32 -19.81 -7.00 -19.23
C SER A 32 -19.18 -7.32 -17.87
N PRO A 33 -17.95 -7.84 -17.80
CA PRO A 33 -17.27 -8.04 -16.53
C PRO A 33 -17.20 -6.69 -15.80
N SER A 34 -17.52 -6.69 -14.51
CA SER A 34 -17.25 -5.54 -13.64
C SER A 34 -15.74 -5.27 -13.68
N LEU A 35 -15.34 -4.26 -14.46
CA LEU A 35 -13.96 -3.78 -14.50
C LEU A 35 -13.57 -3.02 -13.22
N ASP A 36 -14.51 -2.87 -12.29
CA ASP A 36 -14.29 -2.25 -11.01
C ASP A 36 -13.68 -3.27 -10.05
N LEU A 37 -12.37 -3.14 -9.82
CA LEU A 37 -11.68 -3.90 -8.79
C LEU A 37 -12.22 -3.40 -7.44
N ASP A 38 -12.99 -4.22 -6.72
CA ASP A 38 -13.44 -3.85 -5.38
C ASP A 38 -12.22 -3.69 -4.45
N VAL A 39 -11.83 -2.44 -4.24
CA VAL A 39 -10.73 -2.02 -3.37
C VAL A 39 -11.18 -1.83 -1.92
N THR A 40 -12.45 -2.12 -1.60
CA THR A 40 -12.98 -1.95 -0.24
C THR A 40 -12.40 -3.03 0.68
N PRO A 41 -11.73 -2.65 1.78
CA PRO A 41 -11.30 -3.63 2.78
C PRO A 41 -12.50 -4.42 3.31
N ARG A 42 -12.40 -5.74 3.34
CA ARG A 42 -13.49 -6.62 3.80
C ARG A 42 -13.90 -6.37 5.26
N THR A 43 -12.99 -5.85 6.07
CA THR A 43 -13.25 -5.49 7.47
C THR A 43 -12.35 -4.33 7.85
N THR A 44 -12.94 -3.30 8.46
CA THR A 44 -12.21 -2.15 8.99
C THR A 44 -12.35 -2.15 10.50
N VAL A 45 -11.23 -2.25 11.21
CA VAL A 45 -11.18 -2.15 12.67
C VAL A 45 -10.49 -0.86 13.05
N PHE A 46 -11.18 -0.01 13.80
CA PHE A 46 -10.57 1.21 14.33
C PHE A 46 -9.54 0.89 15.41
N SER A 47 -8.53 1.73 15.58
CA SER A 47 -7.51 1.60 16.64
C SER A 47 -8.10 1.42 18.05
N LYS A 48 -9.27 2.03 18.32
CA LYS A 48 -10.00 1.87 19.60
C LYS A 48 -10.62 0.48 19.79
N GLY A 49 -10.96 -0.20 18.71
CA GLY A 49 -11.54 -1.55 18.72
C GLY A 49 -10.51 -2.67 18.56
N LEU A 50 -9.22 -2.33 18.48
CA LEU A 50 -8.14 -3.29 18.34
C LEU A 50 -7.83 -3.91 19.72
N LEU A 51 -8.22 -5.17 19.91
CA LEU A 51 -7.93 -5.92 21.14
C LEU A 51 -6.61 -6.68 20.99
N GLY A 52 -5.83 -6.77 22.06
CA GLY A 52 -4.59 -7.56 22.10
C GLY A 52 -3.38 -6.94 21.37
N SER A 53 -3.43 -5.66 20.99
CA SER A 53 -2.26 -4.99 20.40
C SER A 53 -1.31 -4.45 21.46
N ALA A 54 -0.05 -4.87 21.43
CA ALA A 54 1.02 -4.22 22.16
C ALA A 54 1.53 -2.99 21.39
N ARG A 55 1.91 -1.93 22.11
CA ARG A 55 2.46 -0.69 21.54
C ARG A 55 3.66 -0.25 22.35
N PHE A 56 4.69 0.20 21.65
CA PHE A 56 5.88 0.80 22.25
C PHE A 56 5.92 2.31 21.97
N THR A 57 6.23 3.10 23.00
CA THR A 57 6.49 4.54 22.88
C THR A 57 7.72 4.87 23.72
N GLY A 58 8.86 5.09 23.08
CA GLY A 58 10.09 5.55 23.74
C GLY A 58 10.21 7.07 23.77
N SER A 59 11.35 7.56 24.26
CA SER A 59 11.71 8.99 24.30
C SER A 59 12.08 9.57 22.92
N SER A 60 12.31 8.71 21.93
CA SER A 60 12.70 9.08 20.57
C SER A 60 11.48 9.18 19.63
N GLN A 61 11.72 9.66 18.42
CA GLN A 61 10.76 9.73 17.31
C GLN A 61 11.32 8.97 16.11
N ASN A 62 10.51 8.75 15.07
CA ASN A 62 10.95 8.14 13.81
C ASN A 62 11.53 6.72 13.95
N TYR A 63 10.76 5.81 14.51
CA TYR A 63 11.08 4.38 14.58
C TYR A 63 10.93 3.72 13.20
N SER A 64 11.92 3.89 12.32
CA SER A 64 11.86 3.43 10.92
C SER A 64 12.71 2.18 10.64
N THR A 65 13.65 1.84 11.52
CA THR A 65 14.53 0.68 11.37
C THR A 65 14.13 -0.40 12.38
N LEU A 66 13.87 -1.60 11.89
CA LEU A 66 13.45 -2.75 12.69
C LEU A 66 14.33 -3.96 12.35
N LEU A 67 14.90 -4.59 13.37
CA LEU A 67 15.69 -5.82 13.23
C LEU A 67 15.21 -6.85 14.25
N LEU A 68 14.71 -7.98 13.76
CA LEU A 68 14.25 -9.09 14.59
C LEU A 68 15.39 -10.08 14.81
N GLU A 69 15.61 -10.44 16.07
CA GLU A 69 16.49 -11.53 16.49
C GLU A 69 15.64 -12.59 17.21
N GLU A 70 15.25 -13.62 16.46
CA GLU A 70 14.32 -14.65 16.93
C GLU A 70 14.92 -15.49 18.06
N GLU A 71 16.19 -15.88 17.97
CA GLU A 71 16.86 -16.73 18.96
C GLU A 71 16.96 -16.05 20.34
N ALA A 72 17.23 -14.74 20.36
CA ALA A 72 17.30 -13.96 21.59
C ALA A 72 15.91 -13.49 22.08
N GLY A 73 14.87 -13.62 21.25
CA GLY A 73 13.54 -13.08 21.54
C GLY A 73 13.51 -11.55 21.60
N LEU A 74 14.35 -10.89 20.79
CA LEU A 74 14.52 -9.44 20.80
C LEU A 74 14.14 -8.80 19.45
N LEU A 75 13.55 -7.62 19.53
CA LEU A 75 13.30 -6.73 18.41
C LEU A 75 14.09 -5.44 18.65
N TYR A 76 15.14 -5.22 17.86
CA TYR A 76 15.88 -3.97 17.86
C TYR A 76 15.15 -2.93 17.02
N VAL A 77 14.97 -1.75 17.59
CA VAL A 77 14.26 -0.64 16.99
C VAL A 77 15.17 0.58 16.96
N GLY A 78 15.51 1.04 15.77
CA GLY A 78 16.24 2.29 15.54
C GLY A 78 15.28 3.47 15.42
N GLY A 79 15.46 4.44 16.31
CA GLY A 79 14.79 5.74 16.29
C GLY A 79 15.79 6.89 16.09
N ARG A 80 15.27 8.11 16.09
CA ARG A 80 16.08 9.32 16.04
C ARG A 80 16.97 9.43 17.28
N GLY A 81 18.28 9.28 17.08
CA GLY A 81 19.26 9.41 18.16
C GLY A 81 19.13 8.35 19.25
N ALA A 82 18.43 7.23 18.99
CA ALA A 82 18.29 6.17 19.97
C ALA A 82 18.14 4.80 19.31
N LEU A 83 18.63 3.77 19.99
CA LEU A 83 18.40 2.37 19.66
C LEU A 83 17.74 1.70 20.86
N HIS A 84 16.66 0.96 20.64
CA HIS A 84 15.96 0.22 21.67
C HIS A 84 16.04 -1.28 21.38
N ALA A 85 16.24 -2.09 22.41
CA ALA A 85 15.91 -3.50 22.36
C ALA A 85 14.52 -3.68 23.00
N LEU A 86 13.61 -4.39 22.32
CA LEU A 86 12.27 -4.70 22.81
C LEU A 86 12.10 -6.21 22.90
N ASN A 87 11.30 -6.70 23.84
CA ASN A 87 10.98 -8.11 23.91
C ASN A 87 9.91 -8.45 22.86
N THR A 88 10.13 -9.51 22.07
CA THR A 88 9.17 -9.93 21.02
C THR A 88 7.86 -10.46 21.60
N SER A 89 7.89 -11.00 22.83
CA SER A 89 6.68 -11.46 23.53
C SER A 89 5.76 -10.30 23.94
N ASN A 90 6.34 -9.14 24.28
CA ASN A 90 5.59 -7.93 24.58
C ASN A 90 6.45 -6.68 24.34
N ILE A 91 6.18 -5.97 23.25
CA ILE A 91 6.91 -4.75 22.90
C ILE A 91 6.56 -3.55 23.79
N SER A 92 5.46 -3.61 24.55
CA SER A 92 5.07 -2.52 25.46
C SER A 92 5.95 -2.44 26.69
N THR A 93 6.60 -3.53 27.08
CA THR A 93 7.58 -3.52 28.14
C THR A 93 8.93 -3.10 27.56
N PRO A 94 9.50 -1.96 27.97
CA PRO A 94 10.84 -1.59 27.54
C PRO A 94 11.81 -2.69 27.97
N ALA A 95 12.61 -3.24 27.06
CA ALA A 95 13.70 -4.10 27.50
C ALA A 95 14.78 -3.22 28.14
N ASN A 96 15.64 -3.86 28.94
CA ASN A 96 16.61 -3.16 29.79
C ASN A 96 17.68 -2.34 29.01
N LEU A 97 17.72 -2.44 27.67
CA LEU A 97 18.75 -1.83 26.84
C LEU A 97 18.17 -0.78 25.91
N THR A 98 18.48 0.48 26.21
CA THR A 98 18.35 1.61 25.29
C THR A 98 19.71 2.28 25.17
N ILE A 99 20.15 2.49 23.94
CA ILE A 99 21.39 3.20 23.63
C ILE A 99 20.99 4.58 23.13
N ASP A 100 21.37 5.62 23.87
CA ASP A 100 21.32 7.00 23.39
C ASP A 100 22.49 7.23 22.43
N TRP A 101 22.17 7.65 21.21
CA TRP A 101 23.11 7.93 20.13
C TRP A 101 22.72 9.24 19.46
N ASP A 102 22.45 10.27 20.26
CA ASP A 102 22.19 11.60 19.73
C ASP A 102 23.47 12.28 19.20
N ALA A 103 23.30 13.19 18.24
CA ALA A 103 24.41 13.97 17.71
C ALA A 103 24.89 15.00 18.75
N SER A 104 26.20 15.22 18.81
CA SER A 104 26.79 16.21 19.73
C SER A 104 26.25 17.63 19.46
N PRO A 105 26.21 18.51 20.47
CA PRO A 105 25.76 19.90 20.31
C PRO A 105 26.53 20.66 19.22
N GLU A 106 27.83 20.40 19.10
CA GLU A 106 28.72 21.04 18.13
C GLU A 106 28.34 20.62 16.69
N GLN A 107 28.08 19.33 16.48
CA GLN A 107 27.63 18.80 15.18
C GLN A 107 26.25 19.33 14.81
N LYS A 108 25.32 19.41 15.76
CA LYS A 108 23.99 20.01 15.54
C LYS A 108 24.10 21.48 15.13
N LYS A 109 24.98 22.25 15.77
CA LYS A 109 25.28 23.64 15.39
C LYS A 109 25.87 23.74 13.99
N GLN A 110 26.79 22.86 13.63
CA GLN A 110 27.33 22.82 12.27
C GLN A 110 26.26 22.49 11.22
N CYS A 111 25.31 21.61 11.54
CA CYS A 111 24.17 21.29 10.68
C CYS A 111 23.27 22.51 10.45
N LEU A 112 22.91 23.21 11.53
CA LEU A 112 22.16 24.48 11.47
C LEU A 112 22.86 25.53 10.62
N ASN A 113 24.18 25.69 10.79
CA ASN A 113 24.97 26.63 9.99
C ASN A 113 24.98 26.31 8.49
N LYS A 114 24.67 25.06 8.10
CA LYS A 114 24.48 24.64 6.70
C LYS A 114 23.05 24.85 6.20
N GLY A 115 22.18 25.50 6.99
CA GLY A 115 20.79 25.79 6.62
C GLY A 115 19.87 24.56 6.67
N ARG A 116 20.18 23.56 7.49
CA ARG A 116 19.31 22.39 7.72
C ARG A 116 18.57 22.54 9.03
N ASP A 117 17.36 22.00 9.08
CA ASP A 117 16.60 21.86 10.32
C ASP A 117 17.24 20.79 11.20
N ASN A 118 17.33 21.07 12.51
CA ASN A 118 17.89 20.16 13.50
C ASN A 118 16.86 19.75 14.57
N GLN A 119 15.60 20.21 14.44
CA GLN A 119 14.45 19.81 15.26
C GLN A 119 14.04 18.38 14.98
#